data_AF-A0A4Y8CAP5-F1
#
_entry.id   AF-A0A4Y8CAP5-F1
#
_cell.length_a   1.000
_cell.length_b   1.000
_cell.length_c   1.000
_cell.angle_alpha   90.00
_cell.angle_beta   90.00
_cell.angle_gamma   90.00
#
_symmetry.space_group_name_H-M   'P 1'
#
loop_
_entity.id
_entity.type
_entity.pdbx_description
1 polymer ?
#
loop_
_entity_poly.entity_id
_entity_poly.type
_entity_poly.pdbx_seq_one_letter_code
_entity_poly.pdbx_strand_id
1 'polypeptide(L)'
;DDAKDATKAKIYVKLKNLDERNLRQSTIVSLYRQKFQDESLKIKILELPKIEGAGIDDPVQFLILGDDLNTLKEAASRAKEILGTNARIIDISDNANATKDEVALHINKEKAKLLDVNPEYIAGVLGYSFSQLSVGSMDRGNSKDDIILSFAPEFKKDIEAL
;
A
#
# COMPACT_ATOMS: atom_id res chain seq x y z
N ASP A 1 -0.90 8.86 3.37
CA ASP A 1 -1.49 8.08 2.26
C ASP A 1 -1.90 6.66 2.66
N ASP A 2 -1.57 6.19 3.87
CA ASP A 2 -1.97 4.85 4.36
C ASP A 2 -3.49 4.57 4.29
N ALA A 3 -4.32 5.61 4.40
CA ALA A 3 -5.77 5.51 4.27
C ALA A 3 -6.26 5.03 2.88
N LYS A 4 -5.39 5.00 1.85
CA LYS A 4 -5.71 4.50 0.51
C LYS A 4 -5.23 3.07 0.25
N ASP A 5 -4.45 2.50 1.17
CA ASP A 5 -3.96 1.12 1.06
C ASP A 5 -4.88 0.20 1.86
N ALA A 6 -5.67 -0.61 1.15
CA ALA A 6 -6.66 -1.53 1.77
C ALA A 6 -6.02 -2.58 2.69
N THR A 7 -4.71 -2.78 2.63
CA THR A 7 -3.98 -3.79 3.42
C THR A 7 -3.30 -3.22 4.67
N LYS A 8 -3.39 -1.90 4.90
CA LYS A 8 -2.70 -1.22 6.01
C LYS A 8 -3.67 -0.44 6.88
N ALA A 9 -3.38 -0.41 8.17
CA ALA A 9 -4.09 0.43 9.14
C ALA A 9 -3.09 1.10 10.08
N LYS A 10 -3.35 2.36 10.43
CA LYS A 10 -2.58 3.14 11.41
C LYS A 10 -3.53 3.61 12.51
N ILE A 11 -3.24 3.24 13.75
CA ILE A 11 -4.09 3.54 14.92
C ILE A 11 -3.30 4.41 15.89
N TYR A 12 -3.87 5.56 16.26
CA TYR A 12 -3.29 6.47 17.25
C TYR A 12 -3.88 6.21 18.63
N VAL A 13 -3.02 5.96 19.62
CA VAL A 13 -3.42 5.70 21.00
C VAL A 13 -2.85 6.78 21.90
N LYS A 14 -3.73 7.56 22.53
CA LYS A 14 -3.34 8.53 23.55
C LYS A 14 -3.25 7.85 24.91
N LEU A 15 -2.08 7.87 25.52
CA LEU A 15 -1.88 7.36 26.88
C LEU A 15 -2.37 8.38 27.91
N LYS A 16 -2.78 7.87 29.08
CA LYS A 16 -3.02 8.71 30.26
C LYS A 16 -1.75 9.47 30.65
N ASN A 17 -1.93 10.56 31.40
CA ASN A 17 -0.79 11.35 31.87
C ASN A 17 0.13 10.51 32.78
N LEU A 18 1.39 10.93 32.92
CA LEU A 18 2.41 10.17 33.66
C LEU A 18 2.08 9.99 35.15
N ASP A 19 1.41 10.96 35.75
CA ASP A 19 0.88 10.95 37.12
C ASP A 19 -0.28 9.98 37.31
N GLU A 20 -0.99 9.64 36.24
CA GLU A 20 -2.14 8.73 36.25
C GLU A 20 -1.78 7.29 35.82
N ARG A 21 -0.48 6.97 35.64
CA ARG A 21 -0.01 5.66 35.21
C ARG A 21 1.26 5.22 35.92
N ASN A 22 1.36 3.91 36.15
CA ASN A 22 2.52 3.31 36.82
C ASN A 22 3.67 2.95 35.87
N LEU A 23 3.41 2.93 34.55
CA LEU A 23 4.38 2.47 33.55
C LEU A 23 4.77 3.63 32.62
N ARG A 24 6.07 3.68 32.30
CA ARG A 24 6.58 4.57 31.25
C ARG A 24 6.11 4.11 29.88
N GLN A 25 6.06 5.04 28.93
CA GLN A 25 5.64 4.77 27.57
C GLN A 25 6.46 3.65 26.92
N SER A 26 7.79 3.65 27.09
CA SER A 26 8.66 2.61 26.53
C SER A 26 8.35 1.22 27.07
N THR A 27 8.03 1.11 28.36
CA THR A 27 7.61 -0.16 28.97
C THR A 27 6.25 -0.62 28.45
N ILE A 28 5.30 0.31 28.28
CA ILE A 28 3.98 0.02 27.71
C ILE A 28 4.13 -0.48 26.27
N VAL A 29 4.92 0.19 25.45
CA VAL A 29 5.18 -0.21 24.06
C VAL A 29 5.79 -1.62 24.01
N SER A 30 6.83 -1.90 24.81
CA SER A 30 7.44 -3.23 24.86
C SER A 30 6.46 -4.31 25.32
N LEU A 31 5.63 -4.04 26.32
CA LEU A 31 4.60 -4.97 26.80
C LEU A 31 3.60 -5.32 25.69
N TYR A 32 3.10 -4.31 24.99
CA TYR A 32 2.11 -4.51 23.94
C TYR A 32 2.71 -5.12 22.67
N ARG A 33 4.00 -4.88 22.37
CA ARG A 33 4.69 -5.58 21.28
C ARG A 33 4.68 -7.08 21.48
N GLN A 34 4.90 -7.54 22.71
CA GLN A 34 4.82 -8.96 23.04
C GLN A 34 3.37 -9.47 23.00
N LYS A 35 2.41 -8.65 23.46
CA LYS A 35 1.01 -9.05 23.55
C LYS A 35 0.28 -9.13 22.21
N PHE A 36 0.65 -8.29 21.24
CA PHE A 36 0.00 -8.20 19.94
C PHE A 36 0.78 -8.90 18.82
N GLN A 37 1.51 -9.97 19.17
CA GLN A 37 2.04 -10.86 18.14
C GLN A 37 0.88 -11.65 17.52
N ASP A 38 0.81 -11.65 16.20
CA ASP A 38 -0.21 -12.33 15.42
C ASP A 38 0.46 -13.05 14.24
N GLU A 39 -0.05 -14.21 13.86
CA GLU A 39 0.51 -15.01 12.76
C GLU A 39 0.12 -14.46 11.38
N SER A 40 -1.04 -13.81 11.30
CA SER A 40 -1.63 -13.28 10.07
C SER A 40 -1.35 -11.79 9.84
N LEU A 41 -1.13 -11.02 10.91
CA LEU A 41 -0.92 -9.58 10.86
C LEU A 41 0.48 -9.18 11.31
N LYS A 42 1.14 -8.33 10.52
CA LYS A 42 2.37 -7.65 10.93
C LYS A 42 2.03 -6.40 11.74
N ILE A 43 2.04 -6.54 13.06
CA ILE A 43 1.71 -5.44 13.98
C ILE A 43 2.99 -4.78 14.47
N LYS A 44 3.17 -3.49 14.14
CA LYS A 44 4.22 -2.63 14.71
C LYS A 44 3.62 -1.70 15.75
N ILE A 45 4.30 -1.56 16.89
CA ILE A 45 3.92 -0.63 17.95
C ILE A 45 5.10 0.30 18.19
N LEU A 46 4.86 1.58 17.95
CA LEU A 46 5.89 2.62 17.97
C LEU A 46 5.48 3.75 18.90
N GLU A 47 6.47 4.41 19.48
CA GLU A 47 6.26 5.73 20.07
C GLU A 47 6.21 6.76 18.94
N LEU A 48 5.25 7.68 18.98
CA LEU A 48 5.23 8.78 18.04
C LEU A 48 6.49 9.62 18.24
N PRO A 49 7.29 9.86 17.18
CA PRO A 49 8.47 10.69 17.29
C PRO A 49 8.06 12.12 17.66
N LYS A 50 8.86 12.76 18.53
CA LYS A 50 8.62 14.15 18.96
C LYS A 50 8.82 15.18 17.83
N ILE A 51 9.49 14.77 16.76
CA ILE A 51 9.74 15.55 15.56
C ILE A 51 9.27 14.68 14.41
N GLU A 52 8.21 15.12 13.73
CA GLU A 52 7.81 14.49 12.48
C GLU A 52 8.86 14.88 11.41
N GLY A 53 9.71 13.92 11.05
CA GLY A 53 10.49 13.99 9.81
C GLY A 53 9.57 13.86 8.60
N ALA A 54 10.10 14.09 7.40
CA ALA A 54 9.38 14.10 6.12
C ALA A 54 8.74 12.74 5.72
N GLY A 55 7.77 12.25 6.50
CA GLY A 55 7.09 10.96 6.26
C GLY A 55 7.91 9.73 6.63
N ILE A 56 8.91 9.86 7.52
CA ILE A 56 9.75 8.74 7.93
C ILE A 56 9.13 8.08 9.19
N ASP A 57 8.56 6.89 9.01
CA ASP A 57 7.89 6.16 10.09
C ASP A 57 8.89 5.43 11.03
N ASP A 58 10.09 5.08 10.55
CA ASP A 58 11.13 4.36 11.31
C ASP A 58 12.41 5.22 11.47
N PRO A 59 13.09 5.22 12.63
CA PRO A 59 14.22 6.13 12.90
C PRO A 59 15.47 5.87 12.04
N VAL A 60 15.58 4.67 11.44
CA VAL A 60 16.69 4.28 10.56
C VAL A 60 16.10 3.53 9.36
N GLN A 61 16.50 3.93 8.16
CA GLN A 61 16.11 3.28 6.92
C GLN A 61 17.34 2.98 6.07
N PHE A 62 17.36 1.80 5.45
CA PHE A 62 18.36 1.41 4.47
C PHE A 62 17.71 1.38 3.09
N LEU A 63 18.39 1.96 2.09
CA LEU A 63 17.95 1.94 0.71
C LEU A 63 18.85 0.98 -0.08
N ILE A 64 18.24 -0.01 -0.72
CA ILE A 64 18.93 -0.97 -1.57
C ILE A 64 18.59 -0.60 -3.01
N LEU A 65 19.62 -0.31 -3.80
CA LEU A 65 19.51 0.16 -5.17
C LEU A 65 20.11 -0.87 -6.14
N GLY A 66 19.50 -0.99 -7.31
CA GLY A 66 19.82 -1.99 -8.31
C GLY A 66 18.83 -1.91 -9.47
N ASP A 67 19.13 -2.63 -10.55
CA ASP A 67 18.37 -2.65 -11.79
C ASP A 67 17.42 -3.86 -11.90
N ASP A 68 17.75 -4.97 -11.24
CA ASP A 68 16.91 -6.18 -11.23
C ASP A 68 16.15 -6.38 -9.90
N LEU A 69 14.84 -6.57 -10.00
CA LEU A 69 13.95 -6.71 -8.85
C LEU A 69 14.20 -7.98 -8.03
N ASN A 70 14.59 -9.09 -8.67
CA ASN A 70 14.84 -10.34 -7.96
C ASN A 70 16.13 -10.24 -7.13
N THR A 71 17.19 -9.68 -7.70
CA THR A 71 18.45 -9.43 -6.97
C THR A 71 18.24 -8.47 -5.80
N LEU A 72 17.39 -7.44 -5.97
CA LEU A 72 17.01 -6.53 -4.89
C LEU A 72 16.29 -7.25 -3.74
N LYS A 73 15.37 -8.17 -4.04
CA LYS A 73 14.68 -8.99 -3.03
C LYS A 73 15.66 -9.88 -2.25
N GLU A 74 16.61 -10.50 -2.93
CA GLU A 74 17.65 -11.31 -2.29
C GLU A 74 18.58 -10.46 -1.42
N ALA A 75 19.00 -9.28 -1.90
CA ALA A 75 19.80 -8.33 -1.14
C ALA A 75 19.05 -7.82 0.10
N ALA A 76 17.77 -7.49 -0.03
CA ALA A 76 16.92 -7.11 1.10
C ALA A 76 16.81 -8.23 2.14
N SER A 77 16.67 -9.48 1.70
CA SER A 77 16.58 -10.63 2.59
C SER A 77 17.88 -10.84 3.37
N ARG A 78 19.04 -10.76 2.69
CA ARG A 78 20.36 -10.82 3.35
C ARG A 78 20.58 -9.66 4.33
N ALA A 79 20.20 -8.44 3.95
CA ALA A 79 20.32 -7.28 4.83
C ALA A 79 19.51 -7.48 6.12
N LYS A 80 18.27 -7.98 6.03
CA LYS A 80 17.45 -8.30 7.20
C LYS A 80 18.08 -9.35 8.10
N GLU A 81 18.66 -10.41 7.52
CA GLU A 81 19.33 -11.45 8.28
C GLU A 81 20.51 -10.89 9.06
N ILE A 82 21.37 -10.09 8.41
CA ILE A 82 22.52 -9.43 9.05
C ILE A 82 22.06 -8.49 10.17
N LEU A 83 21.06 -7.65 9.91
CA LEU A 83 20.51 -6.74 10.92
C LEU A 83 19.90 -7.49 12.10
N GLY A 84 19.25 -8.63 11.84
CA GLY A 84 18.66 -9.51 12.85
C GLY A 84 19.68 -10.16 13.78
N THR A 85 20.96 -10.23 13.41
CA THR A 85 22.02 -10.75 14.32
C THR A 85 22.27 -9.85 15.52
N ASN A 86 21.92 -8.57 15.44
CA ASN A 86 22.11 -7.62 16.53
C ASN A 86 20.81 -7.44 17.32
N ALA A 87 20.78 -7.96 18.54
CA ALA A 87 19.62 -7.89 19.44
C ALA A 87 19.16 -6.46 19.80
N ARG A 88 19.95 -5.42 19.51
CA ARG A 88 19.55 -4.02 19.68
C ARG A 88 18.70 -3.48 18.51
N ILE A 89 18.66 -4.20 17.39
CA ILE A 89 17.86 -3.84 16.22
C ILE A 89 16.56 -4.63 16.30
N ILE A 90 15.44 -3.92 16.32
CA ILE A 90 14.09 -4.47 16.47
C ILE A 90 13.20 -3.96 15.34
N ASP A 91 12.05 -4.61 15.15
CA ASP A 91 11.01 -4.19 14.19
C ASP A 91 11.50 -4.06 12.73
N ILE A 92 12.48 -4.89 12.33
CA ILE A 92 13.05 -4.92 10.98
C ILE A 92 11.96 -5.30 9.97
N SER A 93 11.76 -4.44 8.97
CA SER A 93 10.81 -4.67 7.87
C SER A 93 11.37 -4.19 6.54
N ASP A 94 10.82 -4.71 5.45
CA ASP A 94 11.10 -4.29 4.08
C ASP A 94 9.81 -4.12 3.27
N ASN A 95 9.91 -3.44 2.14
CA ASN A 95 8.85 -3.30 1.14
C ASN A 95 9.10 -4.16 -0.11
N ALA A 96 10.09 -5.06 -0.10
CA ALA A 96 10.53 -5.80 -1.28
C ALA A 96 9.50 -6.84 -1.74
N ASN A 97 8.67 -7.34 -0.82
CA ASN A 97 7.61 -8.31 -1.09
C ASN A 97 6.21 -7.69 -1.10
N ALA A 98 6.08 -6.38 -1.29
CA ALA A 98 4.79 -5.76 -1.54
C ALA A 98 4.32 -6.17 -2.95
N THR A 99 3.61 -7.30 -3.03
CA THR A 99 2.97 -7.75 -4.27
C THR A 99 1.54 -7.23 -4.32
N LYS A 100 1.16 -6.70 -5.48
CA LYS A 100 -0.23 -6.40 -5.80
C LYS A 100 -0.66 -7.38 -6.87
N ASP A 101 -1.84 -7.96 -6.70
CA ASP A 101 -2.42 -8.78 -7.76
C ASP A 101 -2.77 -7.87 -8.94
N GLU A 102 -2.32 -8.27 -10.13
CA GLU A 102 -2.49 -7.52 -11.37
C GLU A 102 -3.01 -8.43 -12.47
N VAL A 103 -3.90 -7.90 -13.30
CA VAL A 103 -4.39 -8.55 -14.50
C VAL A 103 -3.74 -7.90 -15.70
N ALA A 104 -2.92 -8.66 -16.44
CA ALA A 104 -2.27 -8.18 -17.66
C ALA A 104 -3.06 -8.61 -18.90
N LEU A 105 -3.45 -7.64 -19.73
CA LEU A 105 -4.07 -7.91 -21.03
C LEU A 105 -3.05 -7.70 -22.15
N HIS A 106 -2.91 -8.71 -23.01
CA HIS A 106 -2.08 -8.64 -24.21
C HIS A 106 -2.95 -8.69 -25.47
N ILE A 107 -3.00 -7.57 -26.20
CA ILE A 107 -3.76 -7.49 -27.45
C ILE A 107 -2.98 -8.17 -28.57
N ASN A 108 -3.60 -9.16 -29.22
CA ASN A 108 -3.09 -9.73 -30.46
C ASN A 108 -3.27 -8.73 -31.61
N LYS A 109 -2.19 -8.03 -31.98
CA LYS A 109 -2.20 -6.97 -33.00
C LYS A 109 -2.57 -7.49 -34.39
N GLU A 110 -2.18 -8.73 -34.72
CA GLU A 110 -2.47 -9.33 -36.03
C GLU A 110 -3.97 -9.59 -36.18
N LYS A 111 -4.60 -10.19 -35.16
CA LYS A 111 -6.05 -10.41 -35.13
C LYS A 111 -6.82 -9.09 -35.07
N ALA A 112 -6.38 -8.12 -34.29
CA ALA A 112 -7.01 -6.80 -34.22
C ALA A 112 -7.02 -6.14 -35.61
N LYS A 113 -5.90 -6.17 -36.34
CA LYS A 113 -5.81 -5.66 -37.70
C LYS A 113 -6.72 -6.41 -38.68
N LEU A 114 -6.80 -7.74 -38.58
CA LEU A 114 -7.67 -8.55 -39.44
C LEU A 114 -9.15 -8.22 -39.24
N LEU A 115 -9.54 -7.88 -38.01
CA LEU A 115 -10.90 -7.52 -37.62
C LEU A 115 -11.18 -6.01 -37.74
N ASP A 116 -10.24 -5.22 -38.25
CA ASP A 116 -10.30 -3.75 -38.33
C ASP A 116 -10.57 -3.07 -36.97
N VAL A 117 -10.01 -3.64 -35.90
CA VAL A 117 -10.12 -3.10 -34.54
C VAL A 117 -8.85 -2.37 -34.16
N ASN A 118 -8.97 -1.10 -33.79
CA ASN A 118 -7.85 -0.30 -33.28
C ASN A 118 -7.47 -0.75 -31.84
N PRO A 119 -6.22 -1.20 -31.59
CA PRO A 119 -5.75 -1.54 -30.24
C PRO A 119 -5.85 -0.40 -29.23
N GLU A 120 -5.72 0.85 -29.67
CA GLU A 120 -5.87 2.03 -28.82
C GLU A 120 -7.31 2.17 -28.32
N TYR A 121 -8.28 1.87 -29.17
CA TYR A 121 -9.70 1.86 -28.79
C TYR A 121 -9.99 0.79 -27.75
N ILE A 122 -9.45 -0.43 -27.91
CA ILE A 122 -9.54 -1.50 -26.90
C ILE A 122 -8.96 -1.01 -25.57
N ALA A 123 -7.76 -0.42 -25.57
CA ALA A 123 -7.13 0.09 -24.36
C ALA A 123 -7.95 1.20 -23.68
N GLY A 124 -8.55 2.11 -24.47
CA GLY A 124 -9.42 3.17 -23.97
C GLY A 124 -10.68 2.63 -23.30
N VAL A 125 -11.37 1.69 -23.96
CA VAL A 125 -12.56 1.03 -23.41
C VAL A 125 -12.24 0.36 -22.07
N LEU A 126 -11.16 -0.41 -21.99
CA LEU A 126 -10.74 -1.08 -20.75
C LEU A 126 -10.38 -0.08 -19.65
N GLY A 127 -9.67 1.00 -20.02
CA GLY A 127 -9.34 2.09 -19.11
C GLY A 127 -10.60 2.67 -18.48
N TYR A 128 -11.64 2.98 -19.27
CA TYR A 128 -12.91 3.53 -18.76
C TYR A 128 -13.77 2.48 -18.03
N SER A 129 -13.63 1.20 -18.37
CA SER A 129 -14.29 0.10 -17.67
C SER A 129 -13.73 -0.13 -16.27
N PHE A 130 -12.45 0.07 -16.00
CA PHE A 130 -11.90 -0.21 -14.66
C PHE A 130 -11.41 1.01 -13.89
N SER A 131 -11.24 2.14 -14.55
CA SER A 131 -11.03 3.43 -13.89
C SER A 131 -12.31 4.25 -13.86
N GLN A 132 -12.42 5.16 -12.89
CA GLN A 132 -13.47 6.16 -12.90
C GLN A 132 -13.12 7.20 -13.96
N LEU A 133 -13.88 7.25 -15.05
CA LEU A 133 -13.73 8.31 -16.04
C LEU A 133 -14.51 9.54 -15.57
N SER A 134 -13.83 10.52 -14.99
CA SER A 134 -14.45 11.84 -14.75
C SER A 134 -14.65 12.54 -16.10
N VAL A 135 -15.92 12.77 -16.45
CA VAL A 135 -16.31 13.45 -17.70
C VAL A 135 -16.69 14.91 -17.49
N GLY A 136 -16.67 15.36 -16.23
CA GLY A 136 -17.04 16.71 -15.86
C GLY A 136 -17.26 16.83 -14.36
N SER A 137 -17.78 17.97 -13.95
CA SER A 137 -18.11 18.26 -12.56
C SER A 137 -19.32 19.17 -12.51
N MET A 138 -20.08 19.10 -11.41
CA MET A 138 -21.27 19.89 -11.19
C MET A 138 -21.20 20.56 -9.82
N ASP A 139 -21.47 21.87 -9.79
CA ASP A 139 -21.54 22.62 -8.54
C ASP A 139 -22.88 22.39 -7.87
N ARG A 140 -22.86 22.07 -6.57
CA ARG A 140 -24.04 21.85 -5.73
C ARG A 140 -23.93 22.68 -4.45
N GLY A 141 -24.35 23.93 -4.55
CA GLY A 141 -24.23 24.90 -3.44
C GLY A 141 -22.76 25.18 -3.13
N ASN A 142 -22.29 24.70 -1.97
CA ASN A 142 -20.90 24.87 -1.53
C ASN A 142 -20.03 23.62 -1.78
N SER A 143 -20.55 22.58 -2.46
CA SER A 143 -19.76 21.40 -2.87
C SER A 143 -19.66 21.31 -4.40
N LYS A 144 -18.62 20.63 -4.87
CA LYS A 144 -18.40 20.31 -6.28
C LYS A 144 -18.32 18.80 -6.40
N ASP A 145 -19.25 18.23 -7.15
CA ASP A 145 -19.37 16.78 -7.34
C ASP A 145 -18.83 16.41 -8.73
N ASP A 146 -17.98 15.40 -8.83
CA ASP A 146 -17.50 14.89 -10.12
C ASP A 146 -18.58 14.04 -10.81
N ILE A 147 -18.72 14.21 -12.12
CA ILE A 147 -19.58 13.39 -12.96
C ILE A 147 -18.72 12.24 -13.51
N ILE A 148 -19.01 11.03 -13.06
CA ILE A 148 -18.25 9.83 -13.43
C ILE A 148 -19.05 9.01 -14.46
N LEU A 149 -18.43 8.73 -15.61
CA LEU A 149 -18.90 7.72 -16.55
C LEU A 149 -18.26 6.37 -16.21
N SER A 150 -19.07 5.32 -16.14
CA SER A 150 -18.66 3.98 -15.77
C SER A 150 -19.57 2.95 -16.43
N PHE A 151 -19.01 1.80 -16.82
CA PHE A 151 -19.82 0.63 -17.17
C PHE A 151 -20.67 0.19 -15.98
N ALA A 152 -21.75 -0.54 -16.27
CA ALA A 152 -22.57 -1.14 -15.24
C ALA A 152 -21.78 -2.24 -14.49
N PRO A 153 -22.04 -2.47 -13.19
CA PRO A 153 -21.24 -3.37 -12.34
C PRO A 153 -21.08 -4.80 -12.90
N GLU A 154 -22.08 -5.32 -13.60
CA GLU A 154 -22.08 -6.64 -14.21
C GLU A 154 -20.99 -6.85 -15.27
N PHE A 155 -20.49 -5.78 -15.88
CA PHE A 155 -19.38 -5.80 -16.86
C PHE A 155 -18.00 -5.54 -16.24
N LYS A 156 -17.93 -5.38 -14.91
CA LYS A 156 -16.69 -5.05 -14.18
C LYS A 156 -16.33 -6.07 -13.10
N LYS A 157 -17.10 -7.16 -12.99
CA LYS A 157 -17.03 -8.09 -11.85
C LYS A 157 -15.83 -9.04 -11.89
N ASP A 158 -15.43 -9.49 -13.08
CA ASP A 158 -14.41 -10.52 -13.28
C ASP A 158 -13.86 -10.46 -14.72
N ILE A 159 -12.82 -11.25 -14.99
CA ILE A 159 -12.16 -11.31 -16.31
C ILE A 159 -13.08 -11.89 -17.39
N GLU A 160 -14.03 -12.76 -17.03
CA GLU A 160 -14.94 -13.39 -17.99
C GLU A 160 -16.07 -12.43 -18.42
N ALA A 161 -16.33 -11.39 -17.61
CA ALA A 161 -17.28 -10.33 -17.92
C ALA A 161 -16.74 -9.26 -18.88
N LEU A 162 -15.44 -9.34 -19.24
CA LEU A 162 -14.79 -8.49 -20.24
C LEU A 162 -15.06 -8.95 -21.67
#